data_AF-A0A534DNR3-F1
#
_entry.id   AF-A0A534DNR3-F1
#
_cell.length_a   1.000
_cell.length_b   1.000
_cell.length_c   1.000
_cell.angle_alpha   90.00
_cell.angle_beta   90.00
_cell.angle_gamma   90.00
#
_symmetry.space_group_name_H-M   'P 1'
#
loop_
_entity.id
_entity.type
_entity.pdbx_description
1 polymer ?
#
loop_
_entity_poly.entity_id
_entity_poly.type
_entity_poly.pdbx_seq_one_letter_code
_entity_poly.pdbx_strand_id
1 'polypeptide(L)'
;LGCAVLQYLAAAGVGRLVIVDHDLVEESNLHRQPLYRMSDLGAPKVEAARAALLATNPGVRIEAVRERLTAANAARLVGMAEIAVDAADSFAVTYVLSDACRGAGTPLVSASVLGLSGYVGAFCGGVPSYRAVFPELPRTAGSCAETGVLGTAVGVMGTLEAHMALALLLKWEPTVLGRLISIDFRTLRTGGFSFAGASEPAGATLRFIAPSEVSERDIVIDLRSPLEAPRSPFGSALRVGVEALEKGEMRFPTEPRVVLCCRTGVRAWRAARALERQGHANLALIALGE
;
A
#
# COMPACT_ATOMS: atom_id res chain seq x y z
N LEU A 1 -2.77 -11.08 -3.31
CA LEU A 1 -1.31 -11.24 -3.29
C LEU A 1 -0.87 -11.99 -2.03
N GLY A 2 -1.22 -11.46 -0.85
CA GLY A 2 -0.75 -11.97 0.46
C GLY A 2 -0.97 -13.47 0.67
N CYS A 3 -2.10 -14.05 0.23
CA CYS A 3 -2.32 -15.49 0.33
C CYS A 3 -1.21 -16.33 -0.33
N ALA A 4 -0.76 -15.96 -1.53
CA ALA A 4 0.31 -16.69 -2.21
C ALA A 4 1.65 -16.46 -1.51
N VAL A 5 1.94 -15.22 -1.13
CA VAL A 5 3.15 -14.85 -0.38
C VAL A 5 3.30 -15.70 0.88
N LEU A 6 2.27 -15.68 1.72
CA LEU A 6 2.28 -16.35 3.01
C LEU A 6 2.47 -17.86 2.87
N GLN A 7 1.76 -18.49 1.94
CA GLN A 7 1.85 -19.94 1.71
C GLN A 7 3.29 -20.36 1.34
N TYR A 8 3.91 -19.66 0.39
CA TYR A 8 5.25 -20.01 -0.06
C TYR A 8 6.34 -19.65 0.96
N LEU A 9 6.23 -18.51 1.66
CA LEU A 9 7.21 -18.17 2.70
C LEU A 9 7.12 -19.11 3.92
N ALA A 10 5.91 -19.49 4.34
CA ALA A 10 5.74 -20.46 5.43
C ALA A 10 6.23 -21.86 5.02
N ALA A 11 5.89 -22.33 3.81
CA ALA A 11 6.35 -23.62 3.30
C ALA A 11 7.88 -23.67 3.13
N ALA A 12 8.51 -22.55 2.74
CA ALA A 12 9.96 -22.42 2.65
C ALA A 12 10.66 -22.38 4.02
N GLY A 13 9.91 -22.27 5.13
CA GLY A 13 10.47 -22.29 6.47
C GLY A 13 11.02 -20.96 6.94
N VAL A 14 10.50 -19.83 6.45
CA VAL A 14 10.84 -18.51 7.02
C VAL A 14 10.49 -18.49 8.51
N GLY A 15 11.49 -18.27 9.35
CA GLY A 15 11.40 -18.51 10.79
C GLY A 15 10.35 -17.68 11.53
N ARG A 16 10.08 -16.44 11.07
CA ARG A 16 9.01 -15.59 11.60
C ARG A 16 8.33 -14.80 10.48
N LEU A 17 6.99 -14.81 10.49
CA LEU A 17 6.14 -14.01 9.61
C LEU A 17 5.22 -13.12 10.47
N VAL A 18 5.23 -11.82 10.20
CA VAL A 18 4.28 -10.87 10.77
C VAL A 18 3.22 -10.58 9.72
N ILE A 19 1.96 -10.87 10.02
CA ILE A 19 0.83 -10.69 9.12
C ILE A 19 0.01 -9.51 9.60
N VAL A 20 -0.06 -8.45 8.81
CA VAL A 20 -0.81 -7.23 9.11
C VAL A 20 -2.01 -7.12 8.17
N ASP A 21 -3.21 -7.30 8.70
CA ASP A 21 -4.46 -7.11 7.97
C ASP A 21 -5.60 -6.83 8.97
N HIS A 22 -6.46 -5.88 8.67
CA HIS A 22 -7.61 -5.52 9.52
C HIS A 22 -8.91 -6.23 9.12
N ASP A 23 -8.97 -6.78 7.90
CA ASP A 23 -10.20 -7.26 7.30
C ASP A 23 -10.64 -8.61 7.88
N LEU A 24 -11.91 -8.92 7.61
CA LEU A 24 -12.48 -10.25 7.78
C LEU A 24 -12.43 -11.03 6.48
N VAL A 25 -12.51 -12.36 6.57
CA VAL A 25 -12.67 -13.21 5.38
C VAL A 25 -14.10 -13.04 4.85
N GLU A 26 -14.21 -12.74 3.56
CA GLU A 26 -15.48 -12.56 2.85
C GLU A 26 -15.60 -13.51 1.66
N GLU A 27 -16.83 -13.95 1.37
CA GLU A 27 -17.11 -14.88 0.26
C GLU A 27 -16.68 -14.28 -1.10
N SER A 28 -16.93 -12.99 -1.28
CA SER A 28 -16.56 -12.20 -2.46
C SER A 28 -15.05 -12.21 -2.77
N ASN A 29 -14.22 -12.58 -1.79
CA ASN A 29 -12.76 -12.57 -1.86
C ASN A 29 -12.17 -13.96 -2.12
N LEU A 30 -12.91 -15.04 -1.85
CA LEU A 30 -12.39 -16.42 -1.87
C LEU A 30 -11.87 -16.85 -3.25
N HIS A 31 -12.47 -16.36 -4.35
CA HIS A 31 -12.05 -16.70 -5.71
C HIS A 31 -10.59 -16.29 -6.06
N ARG A 32 -9.99 -15.38 -5.27
CA ARG A 32 -8.62 -14.88 -5.45
C ARG A 32 -7.77 -14.97 -4.17
N GLN A 33 -8.32 -15.52 -3.10
CA GLN A 33 -7.67 -15.69 -1.80
C GLN A 33 -7.72 -17.15 -1.35
N PRO A 34 -7.04 -18.07 -2.08
CA PRO A 34 -7.15 -19.51 -1.86
C PRO A 34 -6.48 -20.00 -0.57
N LEU A 35 -5.99 -19.11 0.28
CA LEU A 35 -5.56 -19.46 1.64
C LEU A 35 -6.77 -19.73 2.55
N TYR A 36 -7.89 -19.03 2.32
CA TYR A 36 -9.09 -19.10 3.14
C TYR A 36 -10.11 -20.09 2.57
N ARG A 37 -11.05 -20.51 3.42
CA ARG A 37 -12.12 -21.47 3.11
C ARG A 37 -13.49 -20.89 3.47
N MET A 38 -14.56 -21.53 3.00
CA MET A 38 -15.93 -21.19 3.39
C MET A 38 -16.17 -21.26 4.91
N SER A 39 -15.41 -22.12 5.61
CA SER A 39 -15.45 -22.22 7.07
C SER A 39 -14.86 -21.00 7.79
N ASP A 40 -14.08 -20.17 7.10
CA ASP A 40 -13.37 -19.05 7.69
C ASP A 40 -14.14 -17.73 7.56
N LEU A 41 -15.31 -17.73 6.91
CA LEU A 41 -16.11 -16.53 6.68
C LEU A 41 -16.40 -15.78 7.99
N GLY A 42 -16.14 -14.47 7.99
CA GLY A 42 -16.29 -13.60 9.16
C GLY A 42 -15.13 -13.67 10.17
N ALA A 43 -14.19 -14.61 10.03
CA ALA A 43 -12.99 -14.62 10.86
C ALA A 43 -12.00 -13.51 10.43
N PRO A 44 -11.20 -12.96 11.36
CA PRO A 44 -10.10 -12.06 10.99
C PRO A 44 -9.12 -12.74 10.04
N LYS A 45 -8.79 -12.08 8.91
CA LYS A 45 -7.88 -12.64 7.89
C LYS A 45 -6.54 -13.09 8.49
N VAL A 46 -5.97 -12.29 9.40
CA VAL A 46 -4.68 -12.61 10.04
C VAL A 46 -4.73 -13.90 10.87
N GLU A 47 -5.84 -14.19 11.56
CA GLU A 47 -5.98 -15.40 12.37
C GLU A 47 -6.29 -16.62 11.51
N ALA A 48 -7.15 -16.48 10.50
CA ALA A 48 -7.42 -17.54 9.53
C ALA A 48 -6.14 -17.92 8.76
N ALA A 49 -5.36 -16.92 8.35
CA ALA A 49 -4.06 -17.14 7.72
C ALA A 49 -3.12 -17.88 8.67
N ARG A 50 -2.99 -17.42 9.92
CA ARG A 50 -2.15 -18.08 10.93
C ARG A 50 -2.51 -19.55 11.12
N ALA A 51 -3.78 -19.87 11.28
CA ALA A 51 -4.25 -21.25 11.43
C ALA A 51 -3.88 -22.11 10.21
N ALA A 52 -4.14 -21.62 9.00
CA ALA A 52 -3.85 -22.33 7.76
C ALA A 52 -2.34 -22.56 7.55
N LEU A 53 -1.50 -21.57 7.85
CA LEU A 53 -0.05 -21.67 7.69
C LEU A 53 0.56 -22.64 8.71
N LEU A 54 0.12 -22.61 9.97
CA LEU A 54 0.59 -23.53 11.00
C LEU A 54 0.16 -24.98 10.75
N ALA A 55 -0.97 -25.19 10.07
CA ALA A 55 -1.37 -26.52 9.61
C ALA A 55 -0.46 -27.07 8.51
N THR A 56 0.19 -26.18 7.73
CA THR A 56 1.13 -26.56 6.67
C THR A 56 2.55 -26.73 7.22
N ASN A 57 3.02 -25.79 8.04
CA ASN A 57 4.34 -25.84 8.65
C ASN A 57 4.28 -25.35 10.10
N PRO A 58 4.20 -26.25 11.10
CA PRO A 58 4.14 -25.85 12.51
C PRO A 58 5.46 -25.28 13.05
N GLY A 59 6.56 -25.36 12.28
CA GLY A 59 7.87 -24.84 12.69
C GLY A 59 8.02 -23.32 12.53
N VAL A 60 7.13 -22.65 11.80
CA VAL A 60 7.19 -21.20 11.58
C VAL A 60 6.49 -20.44 12.70
N ARG A 61 7.03 -19.28 13.07
CA ARG A 61 6.38 -18.37 14.03
C ARG A 61 5.51 -17.37 13.28
N ILE A 62 4.21 -17.41 13.51
CA ILE A 62 3.26 -16.44 12.92
C ILE A 62 2.81 -15.46 13.99
N GLU A 63 3.00 -14.17 13.72
CA GLU A 63 2.45 -13.07 14.51
C GLU A 63 1.32 -12.40 13.72
N ALA A 64 0.09 -12.58 14.21
CA ALA A 64 -1.11 -11.99 13.63
C ALA A 64 -1.35 -10.61 14.24
N VAL A 65 -1.27 -9.56 13.41
CA VAL A 65 -1.47 -8.18 13.82
C VAL A 65 -2.73 -7.66 13.13
N ARG A 66 -3.85 -7.66 13.87
CA ARG A 66 -5.14 -7.19 13.35
C ARG A 66 -5.24 -5.67 13.41
N GLU A 67 -4.44 -5.00 12.59
CA GLU A 67 -4.41 -3.56 12.47
C GLU A 67 -4.41 -3.15 11.00
N ARG A 68 -4.94 -1.95 10.73
CA ARG A 68 -4.73 -1.30 9.43
C ARG A 68 -3.36 -0.63 9.45
N LEU A 69 -2.55 -0.85 8.42
CA LEU A 69 -1.31 -0.11 8.25
C LEU A 69 -1.63 1.35 7.90
N THR A 70 -1.11 2.27 8.69
CA THR A 70 -1.26 3.73 8.53
C THR A 70 0.05 4.43 8.86
N ALA A 71 0.14 5.73 8.57
CA ALA A 71 1.31 6.52 8.96
C ALA A 71 1.59 6.49 10.47
N ALA A 72 0.56 6.28 11.30
CA ALA A 72 0.69 6.23 12.76
C ALA A 72 1.46 5.00 13.28
N ASN A 73 1.34 3.85 12.61
CA ASN A 73 1.92 2.58 13.07
C ASN A 73 2.98 2.00 12.12
N ALA A 74 3.18 2.55 10.92
CA ALA A 74 4.08 2.01 9.92
C ALA A 74 5.53 1.84 10.43
N ALA A 75 6.08 2.84 11.13
CA ALA A 75 7.44 2.75 11.67
C ALA A 75 7.62 1.59 12.66
N ARG A 76 6.62 1.40 13.55
CA ARG A 76 6.61 0.28 14.50
C ARG A 76 6.54 -1.06 13.77
N LEU A 77 5.63 -1.19 12.81
CA LEU A 77 5.41 -2.43 12.06
C LEU A 77 6.62 -2.81 11.19
N VAL A 78 7.22 -1.85 10.50
CA VAL A 78 8.45 -2.08 9.72
C VAL A 78 9.61 -2.51 10.62
N GLY A 79 9.73 -1.92 11.82
CA GLY A 79 10.75 -2.31 12.80
C GLY A 79 10.62 -3.76 13.32
N MET A 80 9.51 -4.45 13.02
CA MET A 80 9.31 -5.85 13.41
C MET A 80 9.88 -6.84 12.37
N ALA A 81 10.37 -6.42 11.21
CA ALA A 81 10.80 -7.32 10.14
C ALA A 81 12.08 -6.85 9.44
N GLU A 82 12.86 -7.80 8.94
CA GLU A 82 14.07 -7.53 8.14
C GLU A 82 13.74 -7.20 6.68
N ILE A 83 12.57 -7.63 6.20
CA ILE A 83 12.03 -7.35 4.86
C ILE A 83 10.54 -7.12 5.00
N ALA A 84 10.04 -6.03 4.39
CA ALA A 84 8.62 -5.78 4.26
C ALA A 84 8.10 -6.32 2.92
N VAL A 85 6.86 -6.82 2.92
CA VAL A 85 6.15 -7.25 1.71
C VAL A 85 4.83 -6.52 1.63
N ASP A 86 4.64 -5.74 0.56
CA ASP A 86 3.42 -4.99 0.27
C ASP A 86 2.47 -5.79 -0.62
N ALA A 87 1.57 -6.51 0.04
CA ALA A 87 0.50 -7.24 -0.60
C ALA A 87 -0.87 -6.52 -0.51
N ALA A 88 -0.87 -5.22 -0.20
CA ALA A 88 -2.08 -4.43 -0.02
C ALA A 88 -2.72 -4.06 -1.37
N ASP A 89 -4.02 -3.78 -1.35
CA ASP A 89 -4.77 -3.24 -2.50
C ASP A 89 -4.99 -1.72 -2.39
N SER A 90 -4.26 -1.07 -1.49
CA SER A 90 -4.36 0.36 -1.20
C SER A 90 -3.05 1.06 -1.52
N PHE A 91 -3.08 1.96 -2.49
CA PHE A 91 -1.89 2.76 -2.78
C PHE A 91 -1.44 3.59 -1.57
N ALA A 92 -2.36 4.11 -0.76
CA ALA A 92 -1.98 4.85 0.44
C ALA A 92 -1.11 3.99 1.39
N VAL A 93 -1.48 2.71 1.55
CA VAL A 93 -0.68 1.74 2.30
C VAL A 93 0.68 1.53 1.64
N THR A 94 0.73 1.30 0.32
CA THR A 94 2.00 1.15 -0.43
C THR A 94 2.95 2.33 -0.22
N TYR A 95 2.47 3.57 -0.37
CA TYR A 95 3.31 4.77 -0.20
C TYR A 95 3.74 4.96 1.26
N VAL A 96 2.84 4.76 2.24
CA VAL A 96 3.17 4.83 3.67
C VAL A 96 4.23 3.78 4.03
N LEU A 97 4.05 2.53 3.57
CA LEU A 97 4.97 1.44 3.84
C LEU A 97 6.33 1.69 3.17
N SER A 98 6.35 2.17 1.93
CA SER A 98 7.59 2.53 1.25
C SER A 98 8.33 3.66 1.94
N ASP A 99 7.63 4.72 2.38
CA ASP A 99 8.24 5.84 3.11
C ASP A 99 8.85 5.36 4.43
N ALA A 100 8.14 4.49 5.18
CA ALA A 100 8.65 3.91 6.42
C ALA A 100 9.86 2.98 6.18
N CYS A 101 9.80 2.10 5.17
CA CYS A 101 10.90 1.21 4.80
C CYS A 101 12.14 2.00 4.35
N ARG A 102 11.94 3.09 3.60
CA ARG A 102 13.03 3.98 3.16
C ARG A 102 13.70 4.64 4.36
N GLY A 103 12.91 5.14 5.32
CA GLY A 103 13.43 5.73 6.55
C GLY A 103 14.19 4.75 7.44
N ALA A 104 13.73 3.49 7.51
CA ALA A 104 14.36 2.44 8.30
C ALA A 104 15.54 1.74 7.60
N GLY A 105 15.70 1.92 6.29
CA GLY A 105 16.64 1.13 5.50
C GLY A 105 16.22 -0.33 5.32
N THR A 106 14.93 -0.64 5.49
CA THR A 106 14.37 -1.98 5.31
C THR A 106 14.04 -2.23 3.83
N PRO A 107 14.48 -3.34 3.21
CA PRO A 107 14.01 -3.73 1.88
C PRO A 107 12.49 -3.91 1.84
N LEU A 108 11.88 -3.45 0.77
CA LEU A 108 10.45 -3.59 0.49
C LEU A 108 10.24 -4.36 -0.80
N VAL A 109 9.56 -5.50 -0.77
CA VAL A 109 9.01 -6.12 -1.98
C VAL A 109 7.57 -5.67 -2.14
N SER A 110 7.19 -5.16 -3.31
CA SER A 110 5.81 -4.72 -3.57
C SER A 110 5.36 -5.26 -4.92
N ALA A 111 4.14 -5.76 -4.98
CA ALA A 111 3.50 -6.22 -6.19
C ALA A 111 2.13 -5.56 -6.40
N SER A 112 1.71 -5.46 -7.66
CA SER A 112 0.37 -5.01 -8.00
C SER A 112 -0.16 -5.75 -9.22
N VAL A 113 -1.49 -5.89 -9.27
CA VAL A 113 -2.22 -6.45 -10.41
C VAL A 113 -3.44 -5.59 -10.67
N LEU A 114 -3.59 -5.12 -11.91
CA LEU A 114 -4.78 -4.42 -12.38
C LEU A 114 -5.24 -5.05 -13.69
N GLY A 115 -6.44 -5.65 -13.68
CA GLY A 115 -6.95 -6.40 -14.82
C GLY A 115 -6.04 -7.57 -15.20
N LEU A 116 -5.37 -7.45 -16.35
CA LEU A 116 -4.42 -8.44 -16.89
C LEU A 116 -2.97 -7.93 -16.92
N SER A 117 -2.66 -6.87 -16.20
CA SER A 117 -1.29 -6.35 -16.10
C SER A 117 -0.83 -6.38 -14.66
N GLY A 118 0.39 -6.86 -14.43
CA GLY A 118 0.99 -6.88 -13.10
C GLY A 118 2.45 -6.51 -13.13
N TYR A 119 2.95 -6.07 -11.98
CA TYR A 119 4.38 -5.89 -11.73
C TYR A 119 4.74 -6.29 -10.30
N VAL A 120 6.02 -6.59 -10.10
CA VAL A 120 6.62 -6.83 -8.80
C VAL A 120 8.02 -6.24 -8.79
N GLY A 121 8.42 -5.62 -7.70
CA GLY A 121 9.75 -5.07 -7.55
C GLY A 121 10.24 -5.06 -6.11
N ALA A 122 11.55 -4.91 -5.95
CA ALA A 122 12.21 -4.77 -4.65
C ALA A 122 12.85 -3.38 -4.55
N PHE A 123 12.41 -2.61 -3.55
CA PHE A 123 12.67 -1.20 -3.31
C PHE A 123 13.34 -1.00 -1.95
N CYS A 124 13.77 0.24 -1.66
CA CYS A 124 14.35 0.61 -0.36
C CYS A 124 15.59 -0.25 0.00
N GLY A 125 16.00 -0.34 1.27
CA GLY A 125 17.12 -1.22 1.63
C GLY A 125 18.49 -0.89 1.01
N GLY A 126 18.73 0.37 0.63
CA GLY A 126 19.95 0.81 -0.06
C GLY A 126 19.75 1.17 -1.53
N VAL A 127 18.59 0.84 -2.13
CA VAL A 127 18.17 1.30 -3.46
C VAL A 127 17.01 2.31 -3.36
N PRO A 128 16.61 2.97 -4.48
CA PRO A 128 15.51 3.92 -4.46
C PRO A 128 14.18 3.35 -3.96
N SER A 129 13.34 4.23 -3.42
CA SER A 129 12.02 3.93 -2.91
C SER A 129 11.03 3.60 -4.03
N TYR A 130 9.83 3.17 -3.65
CA TYR A 130 8.73 2.97 -4.59
C TYR A 130 8.43 4.24 -5.41
N ARG A 131 8.62 5.43 -4.81
CA ARG A 131 8.37 6.73 -5.46
C ARG A 131 9.31 7.01 -6.63
N ALA A 132 10.51 6.45 -6.63
CA ALA A 132 11.47 6.62 -7.73
C ALA A 132 10.97 5.98 -9.04
N VAL A 133 10.13 4.94 -8.93
CA VAL A 133 9.51 4.27 -10.08
C VAL A 133 8.09 4.79 -10.32
N PHE A 134 7.34 5.04 -9.24
CA PHE A 134 5.97 5.52 -9.28
C PHE A 134 5.85 6.82 -8.48
N PRO A 135 6.20 7.99 -9.06
CA PRO A 135 6.14 9.26 -8.35
C PRO A 135 4.73 9.81 -8.19
N GLU A 136 3.76 9.30 -8.96
CA GLU A 136 2.37 9.75 -8.99
C GLU A 136 1.41 8.61 -8.63
N LEU A 137 0.36 8.94 -7.86
CA LEU A 137 -0.80 8.05 -7.77
C LEU A 137 -1.50 7.94 -9.13
N PRO A 138 -1.96 6.74 -9.53
CA PRO A 138 -2.78 6.58 -10.72
C PRO A 138 -4.03 7.46 -10.67
N ARG A 139 -4.39 8.08 -11.81
CA ARG A 139 -5.56 8.99 -11.90
C ARG A 139 -6.89 8.27 -11.68
N THR A 140 -6.96 7.02 -12.13
CA THR A 140 -8.08 6.10 -11.92
C THR A 140 -7.67 5.07 -10.87
N ALA A 141 -8.15 5.23 -9.65
CA ALA A 141 -8.10 4.17 -8.67
C ALA A 141 -9.34 3.30 -8.88
N GLY A 142 -9.20 2.25 -9.67
CA GLY A 142 -10.09 1.11 -9.52
C GLY A 142 -9.44 0.16 -8.52
N SER A 143 -10.16 -0.23 -7.47
CA SER A 143 -9.74 -1.39 -6.69
C SER A 143 -9.85 -2.67 -7.54
N CYS A 144 -9.14 -3.73 -7.16
CA CYS A 144 -9.35 -5.06 -7.75
C CYS A 144 -10.83 -5.49 -7.71
N ALA A 145 -11.58 -5.04 -6.69
CA ALA A 145 -13.00 -5.31 -6.55
C ALA A 145 -13.86 -4.52 -7.57
N GLU A 146 -13.47 -3.29 -7.91
CA GLU A 146 -14.21 -2.44 -8.86
C GLU A 146 -13.87 -2.74 -10.32
N THR A 147 -12.61 -3.06 -10.63
CA THR A 147 -12.14 -3.30 -12.01
C THR A 147 -12.20 -4.79 -12.39
N GLY A 148 -12.32 -5.66 -11.40
CA GLY A 148 -12.15 -7.11 -11.56
C GLY A 148 -10.68 -7.50 -11.68
N VAL A 149 -10.34 -8.66 -11.13
CA VAL A 149 -8.99 -9.25 -11.24
C VAL A 149 -9.07 -10.77 -11.37
N LEU A 150 -8.24 -11.34 -12.24
CA LEU A 150 -8.12 -12.79 -12.35
C LEU A 150 -7.29 -13.33 -11.19
N GLY A 151 -7.83 -14.30 -10.44
CA GLY A 151 -7.14 -14.94 -9.33
C GLY A 151 -5.81 -15.59 -9.75
N THR A 152 -5.70 -16.07 -10.99
CA THR A 152 -4.46 -16.62 -11.56
C THR A 152 -3.36 -15.57 -11.69
N ALA A 153 -3.69 -14.37 -12.17
CA ALA A 153 -2.74 -13.27 -12.26
C ALA A 153 -2.24 -12.83 -10.87
N VAL A 154 -3.17 -12.74 -9.90
CA VAL A 154 -2.83 -12.45 -8.49
C VAL A 154 -1.95 -13.55 -7.90
N GLY A 155 -2.22 -14.81 -8.21
CA GLY A 155 -1.40 -15.95 -7.79
C GLY A 155 0.03 -15.87 -8.33
N VAL A 156 0.20 -15.68 -9.64
CA VAL A 156 1.53 -15.55 -10.26
C VAL A 156 2.32 -14.41 -9.66
N MET A 157 1.72 -13.22 -9.54
CA MET A 157 2.42 -12.06 -8.99
C MET A 157 2.76 -12.24 -7.50
N GLY A 158 1.87 -12.84 -6.70
CA GLY A 158 2.15 -13.12 -5.29
C GLY A 158 3.24 -14.18 -5.09
N THR A 159 3.36 -15.15 -5.99
CA THR A 159 4.47 -16.12 -5.98
C THR A 159 5.80 -15.45 -6.37
N LEU A 160 5.80 -14.55 -7.36
CA LEU A 160 7.00 -13.77 -7.69
C LEU A 160 7.42 -12.85 -6.54
N GLU A 161 6.45 -12.27 -5.83
CA GLU A 161 6.67 -11.48 -4.63
C GLU A 161 7.32 -12.31 -3.51
N ALA A 162 6.80 -13.53 -3.23
CA ALA A 162 7.46 -14.47 -2.31
C ALA A 162 8.88 -14.82 -2.75
N HIS A 163 9.08 -15.05 -4.05
CA HIS A 163 10.37 -15.42 -4.61
C HIS A 163 11.40 -14.30 -4.42
N MET A 164 11.03 -13.04 -4.65
CA MET A 164 11.91 -11.90 -4.40
C MET A 164 12.24 -11.76 -2.90
N ALA A 165 11.25 -11.95 -2.01
CA ALA A 165 11.50 -11.94 -0.57
C ALA A 165 12.49 -13.04 -0.14
N LEU A 166 12.33 -14.28 -0.67
CA LEU A 166 13.28 -15.37 -0.42
C LEU A 166 14.67 -15.07 -0.99
N ALA A 167 14.76 -14.53 -2.20
CA ALA A 167 16.03 -14.16 -2.82
C ALA A 167 16.80 -13.14 -1.96
N LEU A 168 16.09 -12.18 -1.36
CA LEU A 168 16.66 -11.20 -0.44
C LEU A 168 17.08 -11.84 0.89
N LEU A 169 16.24 -12.69 1.50
CA LEU A 169 16.59 -13.43 2.74
C LEU A 169 17.82 -14.32 2.56
N LEU A 170 17.90 -15.01 1.42
CA LEU A 170 18.99 -15.91 1.07
C LEU A 170 20.21 -15.18 0.50
N LYS A 171 20.12 -13.85 0.31
CA LYS A 171 21.20 -12.99 -0.22
C LYS A 171 21.75 -13.51 -1.55
N TRP A 172 20.86 -13.85 -2.48
CA TRP A 172 21.26 -14.33 -3.80
C TRP A 172 21.96 -13.24 -4.61
N GLU A 173 22.93 -13.68 -5.43
CA GLU A 173 23.63 -12.83 -6.39
C GLU A 173 23.41 -13.33 -7.83
N PRO A 174 23.11 -12.43 -8.79
CA PRO A 174 22.94 -10.99 -8.61
C PRO A 174 21.67 -10.64 -7.82
N THR A 175 21.77 -9.64 -6.93
CA THR A 175 20.61 -9.21 -6.10
C THR A 175 19.39 -8.80 -6.94
N VAL A 176 18.21 -9.11 -6.40
CA VAL A 176 16.91 -8.67 -6.93
C VAL A 176 16.54 -7.26 -6.48
N LEU A 177 17.26 -6.71 -5.49
CA LEU A 177 17.03 -5.37 -4.97
C LEU A 177 17.29 -4.31 -6.07
N GLY A 178 16.35 -3.39 -6.25
CA GLY A 178 16.40 -2.37 -7.30
C GLY A 178 15.97 -2.88 -8.68
N ARG A 179 15.24 -3.98 -8.74
CA ARG A 179 14.67 -4.53 -9.98
C ARG A 179 13.15 -4.55 -9.95
N LEU A 180 12.56 -4.35 -11.12
CA LEU A 180 11.14 -4.51 -11.37
C LEU A 180 10.92 -5.49 -12.52
N ILE A 181 9.96 -6.39 -12.34
CA ILE A 181 9.47 -7.34 -13.34
C ILE A 181 8.02 -6.96 -13.63
N SER A 182 7.63 -6.98 -14.91
CA SER A 182 6.25 -6.78 -15.34
C SER A 182 5.76 -7.93 -16.20
N ILE A 183 4.47 -8.24 -16.11
CA ILE A 183 3.83 -9.29 -16.88
C ILE A 183 2.51 -8.76 -17.45
N ASP A 184 2.35 -8.91 -18.76
CA ASP A 184 1.06 -8.81 -19.42
C ASP A 184 0.45 -10.23 -19.52
N PHE A 185 -0.59 -10.50 -18.74
CA PHE A 185 -1.26 -11.80 -18.68
C PHE A 185 -2.15 -12.09 -19.89
N ARG A 186 -2.45 -11.10 -20.74
CA ARG A 186 -3.15 -11.33 -22.01
C ARG A 186 -2.22 -11.93 -23.05
N THR A 187 -0.99 -11.40 -23.14
CA THR A 187 -0.01 -11.80 -24.16
C THR A 187 1.08 -12.74 -23.61
N LEU A 188 1.11 -12.93 -22.29
CA LEU A 188 2.17 -13.60 -21.52
C LEU A 188 3.56 -13.00 -21.74
N ARG A 189 3.62 -11.71 -22.14
CA ARG A 189 4.88 -11.01 -22.30
C ARG A 189 5.44 -10.61 -20.94
N THR A 190 6.66 -11.04 -20.66
CA THR A 190 7.44 -10.59 -19.50
C THR A 190 8.34 -9.43 -19.88
N GLY A 191 8.40 -8.42 -19.03
CA GLY A 191 9.33 -7.30 -19.12
C GLY A 191 9.94 -6.98 -17.76
N GLY A 192 10.71 -5.89 -17.71
CA GLY A 192 11.33 -5.44 -16.48
C GLY A 192 12.53 -4.55 -16.74
N PHE A 193 13.03 -3.94 -15.68
CA PHE A 193 14.22 -3.09 -15.72
C PHE A 193 14.86 -3.00 -14.33
N SER A 194 16.12 -2.57 -14.30
CA SER A 194 16.80 -2.16 -13.07
C SER A 194 16.62 -0.67 -12.86
N PHE A 195 16.30 -0.27 -11.64
CA PHE A 195 16.26 1.11 -11.17
C PHE A 195 17.22 1.35 -10.00
N ALA A 196 18.14 0.41 -9.73
CA ALA A 196 19.08 0.50 -8.62
C ALA A 196 19.94 1.80 -8.63
N GLY A 197 20.21 2.35 -9.82
CA GLY A 197 20.94 3.61 -10.01
C GLY A 197 20.06 4.85 -10.24
N ALA A 198 18.73 4.74 -10.08
CA ALA A 198 17.83 5.88 -10.24
C ALA A 198 17.93 6.86 -9.06
N SER A 199 17.52 8.11 -9.28
CA SER A 199 17.38 9.11 -8.21
C SER A 199 15.99 9.07 -7.59
N GLU A 200 15.89 9.44 -6.31
CA GLU A 200 14.60 9.77 -5.72
C GLU A 200 13.96 10.98 -6.42
N PRO A 201 12.62 11.09 -6.44
CA PRO A 201 11.95 12.27 -6.99
C PRO A 201 12.41 13.55 -6.28
N ALA A 202 12.73 14.59 -7.06
CA ALA A 202 13.06 15.90 -6.53
C ALA A 202 11.79 16.66 -6.08
N GLY A 203 11.90 17.46 -5.02
CA GLY A 203 10.82 18.33 -4.52
C GLY A 203 10.09 17.81 -3.29
N ALA A 204 9.08 18.58 -2.83
CA ALA A 204 8.22 18.18 -1.72
C ALA A 204 7.35 16.99 -2.15
N THR A 205 7.53 15.84 -1.52
CA THR A 205 6.71 14.65 -1.77
C THR A 205 5.42 14.75 -0.99
N LEU A 206 4.29 14.50 -1.64
CA LEU A 206 3.01 14.34 -0.94
C LEU A 206 3.10 13.13 -0.02
N ARG A 207 3.03 13.39 1.30
CA ARG A 207 3.12 12.37 2.34
C ARG A 207 1.76 12.13 2.98
N PHE A 208 1.52 10.87 3.28
CA PHE A 208 0.43 10.48 4.15
C PHE A 208 0.87 10.63 5.61
N ILE A 209 0.06 11.31 6.41
CA ILE A 209 0.31 11.54 7.84
C ILE A 209 -0.76 10.87 8.69
N ALA A 210 -0.47 10.67 9.97
CA ALA A 210 -1.43 10.23 10.95
C ALA A 210 -2.42 11.35 11.29
N PRO A 211 -3.69 11.04 11.64
CA PRO A 211 -4.62 12.04 12.15
C PRO A 211 -4.11 12.80 13.38
N SER A 212 -3.29 12.15 14.22
CA SER A 212 -2.66 12.77 15.39
C SER A 212 -1.57 13.80 15.05
N GLU A 213 -1.08 13.84 13.81
CA GLU A 213 -0.10 14.83 13.34
C GLU A 213 -0.77 16.11 12.82
N VAL A 214 -2.10 16.18 12.84
CA VAL A 214 -2.87 17.39 12.53
C VAL A 214 -2.85 18.32 13.74
N SER A 215 -2.48 19.56 13.51
CA SER A 215 -2.42 20.65 14.48
C SER A 215 -3.56 21.64 14.28
N GLU A 216 -3.83 22.47 15.29
CA GLU A 216 -4.84 23.54 15.20
C GLU A 216 -4.52 24.61 14.15
N ARG A 217 -3.26 24.69 13.71
CA ARG A 217 -2.84 25.61 12.65
C ARG A 217 -3.12 25.06 11.25
N ASP A 218 -3.42 23.78 11.10
CA ASP A 218 -3.65 23.19 9.80
C ASP A 218 -5.02 23.56 9.24
N ILE A 219 -5.07 23.82 7.93
CA ILE A 219 -6.34 23.86 7.21
C ILE A 219 -6.68 22.44 6.80
N VAL A 220 -7.69 21.85 7.44
CA VAL A 220 -8.15 20.51 7.10
C VAL A 220 -9.28 20.60 6.08
N ILE A 221 -9.13 19.86 4.98
CA ILE A 221 -10.17 19.70 3.96
C ILE A 221 -10.57 18.23 3.90
N ASP A 222 -11.83 17.95 4.24
CA ASP A 222 -12.41 16.62 4.14
C ASP A 222 -13.22 16.50 2.85
N LEU A 223 -12.68 15.72 1.93
CA LEU A 223 -13.18 15.55 0.56
C LEU A 223 -14.33 14.54 0.47
N ARG A 224 -14.74 13.97 1.60
CA ARG A 224 -15.91 13.08 1.67
C ARG A 224 -17.17 13.92 1.73
N SER A 225 -18.21 13.47 1.03
CA SER A 225 -19.51 14.13 1.13
C SER A 225 -20.14 13.90 2.52
N PRO A 226 -21.06 14.75 2.98
CA PRO A 226 -21.81 14.49 4.22
C PRO A 226 -22.61 13.18 4.18
N LEU A 227 -22.96 12.68 2.99
CA LEU A 227 -23.60 11.37 2.82
C LEU A 227 -22.62 10.22 3.03
N GLU A 228 -21.39 10.35 2.53
CA GLU A 228 -20.33 9.35 2.73
C GLU A 228 -19.82 9.34 4.17
N ALA A 229 -19.65 10.51 4.78
CA ALA A 229 -19.18 10.66 6.15
C ALA A 229 -19.97 11.79 6.84
N PRO A 230 -21.03 11.45 7.62
CA PRO A 230 -21.85 12.45 8.30
C PRO A 230 -21.06 13.38 9.22
N ARG A 231 -19.93 12.89 9.76
CA ARG A 231 -19.01 13.67 10.59
C ARG A 231 -17.57 13.50 10.11
N SER A 232 -16.81 14.58 10.15
CA SER A 232 -15.36 14.52 10.01
C SER A 232 -14.73 14.23 11.37
N PRO A 233 -13.61 13.47 11.44
CA PRO A 233 -12.84 13.36 12.68
C PRO A 233 -12.21 14.69 13.11
N PHE A 234 -12.16 15.68 12.22
CA PHE A 234 -11.65 17.01 12.49
C PHE A 234 -12.82 18.01 12.54
N GLY A 235 -13.12 18.53 13.74
CA GLY A 235 -14.29 19.39 13.96
C GLY A 235 -14.29 20.69 13.12
N SER A 236 -13.12 21.20 12.76
CA SER A 236 -12.93 22.41 11.94
C SER A 236 -12.74 22.12 10.44
N ALA A 237 -12.90 20.87 9.99
CA ALA A 237 -12.65 20.53 8.59
C ALA A 237 -13.63 21.20 7.62
N LEU A 238 -13.08 21.77 6.56
CA LEU A 238 -13.83 22.27 5.42
C LEU A 238 -14.32 21.09 4.58
N ARG A 239 -15.62 21.02 4.29
CA ARG A 239 -16.22 19.98 3.45
C ARG A 239 -16.32 20.47 2.01
N VAL A 240 -15.38 20.02 1.16
CA VAL A 240 -15.24 20.51 -0.21
C VAL A 240 -15.14 19.32 -1.16
N GLY A 241 -15.89 19.32 -2.26
CA GLY A 241 -15.74 18.32 -3.32
C GLY A 241 -14.40 18.48 -4.04
N VAL A 242 -13.84 17.37 -4.54
CA VAL A 242 -12.53 17.41 -5.24
C VAL A 242 -12.62 18.28 -6.50
N GLU A 243 -13.79 18.32 -7.15
CA GLU A 243 -14.05 19.06 -8.38
C GLU A 243 -13.93 20.58 -8.19
N ALA A 244 -14.39 21.11 -7.05
CA ALA A 244 -14.28 22.53 -6.73
C ALA A 244 -12.82 22.98 -6.58
N LEU A 245 -11.97 22.10 -6.00
CA LEU A 245 -10.53 22.34 -5.89
C LEU A 245 -9.83 22.26 -7.24
N GLU A 246 -10.19 21.27 -8.07
CA GLU A 246 -9.62 21.09 -9.41
C GLU A 246 -9.94 22.25 -10.35
N LYS A 247 -11.12 22.88 -10.21
CA LYS A 247 -11.52 24.06 -10.98
C LYS A 247 -10.94 25.39 -10.46
N GLY A 248 -10.27 25.39 -9.30
CA GLY A 248 -9.75 26.61 -8.69
C GLY A 248 -10.84 27.56 -8.21
N GLU A 249 -12.04 27.04 -7.91
CA GLU A 249 -13.17 27.83 -7.39
C GLU A 249 -12.93 28.29 -5.94
N MET A 250 -11.96 27.68 -5.26
CA MET A 250 -11.59 27.94 -3.87
C MET A 250 -10.12 28.35 -3.82
N ARG A 251 -9.82 29.43 -3.07
CA ARG A 251 -8.44 29.84 -2.77
C ARG A 251 -8.16 29.61 -1.31
N PHE A 252 -7.03 28.99 -1.02
CA PHE A 252 -6.50 28.85 0.33
C PHE A 252 -5.28 29.76 0.48
N PRO A 253 -4.96 30.21 1.69
CA PRO A 253 -3.69 30.90 1.90
C PRO A 253 -2.53 29.90 1.69
N THR A 254 -1.39 30.39 1.20
CA THR A 254 -0.20 29.56 0.94
C THR A 254 0.47 29.07 2.23
N GLU A 255 0.19 29.75 3.34
CA GLU A 255 0.45 29.29 4.71
C GLU A 255 -0.81 29.53 5.54
N PRO A 256 -1.22 28.61 6.43
CA PRO A 256 -0.50 27.44 6.95
C PRO A 256 -0.63 26.16 6.08
N ARG A 257 -0.12 25.02 6.56
CA ARG A 257 -0.20 23.70 5.89
C ARG A 257 -1.66 23.30 5.62
N VAL A 258 -1.91 22.72 4.46
CA VAL A 258 -3.23 22.17 4.10
C VAL A 258 -3.19 20.64 4.19
N VAL A 259 -4.12 20.07 4.96
CA VAL A 259 -4.28 18.62 5.14
C VAL A 259 -5.52 18.15 4.43
N LEU A 260 -5.35 17.28 3.44
CA LEU A 260 -6.42 16.75 2.62
C LEU A 260 -6.74 15.33 3.06
N CYS A 261 -8.01 15.07 3.39
CA CYS A 261 -8.43 13.74 3.84
C CYS A 261 -9.59 13.18 3.01
N CYS A 262 -9.53 11.87 2.77
CA CYS A 262 -10.62 11.10 2.18
C CYS A 262 -10.52 9.62 2.60
N ARG A 263 -11.46 8.77 2.15
CA ARG A 263 -11.48 7.34 2.51
C ARG A 263 -10.21 6.59 2.10
N THR A 264 -9.81 6.68 0.83
CA THR A 264 -8.72 5.85 0.24
C THR A 264 -7.40 6.59 0.04
N GLY A 265 -7.36 7.91 0.22
CA GLY A 265 -6.22 8.77 -0.10
C GLY A 265 -6.14 9.26 -1.55
N VAL A 266 -6.86 8.65 -2.48
CA VAL A 266 -6.77 8.98 -3.93
C VAL A 266 -7.34 10.36 -4.25
N ARG A 267 -8.54 10.69 -3.72
CA ARG A 267 -9.11 12.04 -3.87
C ARG A 267 -8.22 13.10 -3.22
N ALA A 268 -7.62 12.78 -2.07
CA ALA A 268 -6.73 13.68 -1.36
C ALA A 268 -5.49 14.00 -2.19
N TRP A 269 -4.89 13.00 -2.84
CA TRP A 269 -3.76 13.22 -3.75
C TRP A 269 -4.14 14.06 -4.97
N ARG A 270 -5.28 13.77 -5.61
CA ARG A 270 -5.76 14.56 -6.76
C ARG A 270 -5.97 16.03 -6.38
N ALA A 271 -6.63 16.28 -5.26
CA ALA A 271 -6.79 17.63 -4.72
C ALA A 271 -5.43 18.30 -4.42
N ALA A 272 -4.49 17.56 -3.83
CA ALA A 272 -3.17 18.10 -3.53
C ALA A 272 -2.43 18.53 -4.80
N ARG A 273 -2.44 17.70 -5.86
CA ARG A 273 -1.85 18.07 -7.16
C ARG A 273 -2.57 19.25 -7.82
N ALA A 274 -3.86 19.45 -7.55
CA ALA A 274 -4.56 20.66 -7.99
C ALA A 274 -4.08 21.89 -7.23
N LEU A 275 -3.91 21.80 -5.91
CA LEU A 275 -3.40 22.89 -5.07
C LEU A 275 -1.92 23.22 -5.35
N GLU A 276 -1.07 22.24 -5.63
CA GLU A 276 0.33 22.50 -6.03
C GLU A 276 0.42 23.33 -7.30
N ARG A 277 -0.43 23.04 -8.29
CA ARG A 277 -0.52 23.85 -9.52
C ARG A 277 -1.01 25.28 -9.28
N GLN A 278 -1.63 25.53 -8.12
CA GLN A 278 -2.06 26.85 -7.66
C GLN A 278 -1.01 27.52 -6.75
N GLY A 279 0.16 26.89 -6.52
CA GLY A 279 1.27 27.46 -5.75
C GLY A 279 1.34 27.00 -4.28
N HIS A 280 0.52 26.03 -3.85
CA HIS A 280 0.62 25.46 -2.51
C HIS A 280 1.75 24.44 -2.42
N ALA A 281 2.72 24.66 -1.52
CA ALA A 281 3.85 23.74 -1.33
C ALA A 281 3.75 22.88 -0.06
N ASN A 282 3.00 23.32 0.95
CA ASN A 282 2.92 22.64 2.24
C ASN A 282 1.61 21.85 2.36
N LEU A 283 1.63 20.62 1.85
CA LEU A 283 0.46 19.74 1.74
C LEU A 283 0.73 18.40 2.43
N ALA A 284 -0.30 17.86 3.08
CA ALA A 284 -0.28 16.52 3.64
C ALA A 284 -1.58 15.78 3.35
N LEU A 285 -1.51 14.46 3.30
CA LEU A 285 -2.63 13.59 2.95
C LEU A 285 -3.02 12.71 4.13
N ILE A 286 -4.30 12.38 4.25
CA ILE A 286 -4.78 11.36 5.19
C ILE A 286 -5.75 10.43 4.46
N ALA A 287 -5.45 9.13 4.49
CA ALA A 287 -6.40 8.09 4.12
C ALA A 287 -7.09 7.62 5.41
N LEU A 288 -8.32 8.08 5.62
CA LEU A 288 -9.06 7.84 6.87
C LEU A 288 -9.58 6.42 7.00
N GLY A 289 -9.66 5.67 5.90
CA GLY A 289 -10.28 4.37 5.89
C GLY A 289 -11.80 4.41 5.95
N GLU A 290 -12.38 3.22 6.12
CA GLU A 290 -13.82 3.03 6.31
C GLU A 290 -14.23 3.36 7.75
#